data_AF-A0A7C7CWF4-F1
#
_entry.id   AF-A0A7C7CWF4-F1
#
_cell.length_a   1.000
_cell.length_b   1.000
_cell.length_c   1.000
_cell.angle_alpha   90.00
_cell.angle_beta   90.00
_cell.angle_gamma   90.00
#
_symmetry.space_group_name_H-M   'P 1'
#
loop_
_entity.id
_entity.type
_entity.pdbx_description
1 polymer ?
#
loop_
_entity_poly.entity_id
_entity_poly.type
_entity_poly.pdbx_seq_one_letter_code
_entity_poly.pdbx_strand_id
1 'polypeptide(L)'
;MNYKLNSLKPLYAKVAFIWGMVFLIAGMLFLIIPNVLAEHLNDLAQVLMLNGEIHAPSGTLWHVLTISLMGLLVYLAFQSAQNPQQKNLFVALLLAKSISVFGFIWLTYNLGTAWLVCAMADASVAFTLLATYPKNK
;
A
#
# COMPACT_ATOMS: atom_id res chain seq x y z
N MET A 1 -33.32 11.17 0.87
CA MET A 1 -31.85 11.37 0.72
C MET A 1 -31.07 10.17 1.30
N ASN A 2 -31.40 8.93 0.91
CA ASN A 2 -30.82 7.71 1.52
C ASN A 2 -30.18 6.73 0.51
N TYR A 3 -30.29 6.99 -0.80
CA TYR A 3 -29.75 6.09 -1.83
C TYR A 3 -28.22 6.14 -1.97
N LYS A 4 -27.57 7.25 -1.61
CA LYS A 4 -26.11 7.40 -1.71
C LYS A 4 -25.32 6.61 -0.66
N LEU A 5 -25.91 6.31 0.50
CA LEU A 5 -25.22 5.59 1.59
C LEU A 5 -25.12 4.07 1.32
N ASN A 6 -26.08 3.49 0.60
CA ASN A 6 -26.08 2.06 0.29
C ASN A 6 -25.18 1.70 -0.90
N SER A 7 -24.84 2.65 -1.80
CA SER A 7 -23.98 2.38 -2.95
C SER A 7 -22.48 2.54 -2.68
N LEU A 8 -22.08 3.26 -1.61
CA LEU A 8 -20.67 3.45 -1.26
C LEU A 8 -20.07 2.30 -0.44
N LYS A 9 -20.89 1.62 0.38
CA LYS A 9 -20.47 0.39 1.10
C LYS A 9 -19.95 -0.72 0.17
N PRO A 10 -20.65 -1.08 -0.92
CA PRO A 10 -20.13 -2.09 -1.85
C PRO A 10 -18.92 -1.61 -2.63
N LEU A 11 -18.74 -0.29 -2.84
CA LEU A 11 -17.56 0.24 -3.53
C LEU A 11 -16.31 0.13 -2.66
N TYR A 12 -16.37 0.60 -1.41
CA TYR A 12 -15.26 0.46 -0.46
C TYR A 12 -14.85 -1.00 -0.28
N ALA A 13 -15.82 -1.90 -0.07
CA ALA A 13 -15.55 -3.33 0.11
C ALA A 13 -14.81 -3.93 -1.10
N LYS A 14 -15.22 -3.58 -2.33
CA LYS A 14 -14.53 -4.01 -3.55
C LYS A 14 -13.10 -3.45 -3.63
N VAL A 15 -12.91 -2.17 -3.33
CA VAL A 15 -11.59 -1.53 -3.36
C VAL A 15 -10.66 -2.15 -2.32
N ALA A 16 -11.14 -2.37 -1.10
CA ALA A 16 -10.37 -3.04 -0.05
C ALA A 16 -10.00 -4.47 -0.44
N PHE A 17 -10.93 -5.22 -1.06
CA PHE A 17 -10.64 -6.56 -1.56
C PHE A 17 -9.57 -6.57 -2.67
N ILE A 18 -9.69 -5.66 -3.64
CA ILE A 18 -8.70 -5.52 -4.73
C ILE A 18 -7.32 -5.21 -4.14
N TRP A 19 -7.24 -4.26 -3.20
CA TRP A 19 -5.97 -3.96 -2.53
C TRP A 19 -5.42 -5.12 -1.73
N GLY A 20 -6.27 -5.93 -1.08
CA GLY A 20 -5.84 -7.16 -0.41
C GLY A 20 -5.17 -8.14 -1.38
N MET A 21 -5.71 -8.29 -2.59
CA MET A 21 -5.08 -9.11 -3.63
C MET A 21 -3.76 -8.50 -4.12
N VAL A 22 -3.71 -7.18 -4.33
CA VAL A 22 -2.48 -6.49 -4.72
C VAL A 22 -1.39 -6.64 -3.65
N PHE A 23 -1.73 -6.51 -2.36
CA PHE A 23 -0.77 -6.70 -1.27
C PHE A 23 -0.25 -8.14 -1.20
N LEU A 24 -1.11 -9.12 -1.46
CA LEU A 24 -0.71 -10.52 -1.50
C LEU A 24 0.30 -10.76 -2.63
N ILE A 25 -0.02 -10.29 -3.85
CA ILE A 25 0.85 -10.43 -5.01
C ILE A 25 2.16 -9.67 -4.78
N ALA A 26 2.10 -8.42 -4.34
CA ALA A 26 3.29 -7.62 -4.06
C ALA A 26 4.16 -8.25 -2.97
N GLY A 27 3.56 -8.72 -1.87
CA GLY A 27 4.29 -9.41 -0.80
C GLY A 27 4.98 -10.68 -1.28
N MET A 28 4.33 -11.46 -2.15
CA MET A 28 4.95 -12.63 -2.79
C MET A 28 6.09 -12.24 -3.75
N LEU A 29 5.94 -11.17 -4.51
CA LEU A 29 7.00 -10.69 -5.41
C LEU A 29 8.21 -10.18 -4.63
N PHE A 30 8.01 -9.40 -3.57
CA PHE A 30 9.09 -8.95 -2.67
C PHE A 30 9.80 -10.13 -1.98
N LEU A 31 9.11 -11.25 -1.78
CA LEU A 31 9.68 -12.46 -1.19
C LEU A 31 10.51 -13.27 -2.20
N ILE A 32 9.98 -13.48 -3.41
CA ILE A 32 10.56 -14.43 -4.38
C ILE A 32 11.64 -13.76 -5.24
N ILE A 33 11.41 -12.52 -5.66
CA ILE A 33 12.26 -11.80 -6.63
C ILE A 33 12.53 -10.33 -6.23
N PRO A 34 13.07 -10.06 -5.02
CA PRO A 34 13.31 -8.70 -4.54
C PRO A 34 14.23 -7.87 -5.45
N ASN A 35 15.24 -8.51 -6.07
CA ASN A 35 16.19 -7.83 -6.96
C ASN A 35 15.50 -7.33 -8.24
N VAL A 36 14.72 -8.20 -8.88
CA VAL A 36 13.97 -7.85 -10.10
C VAL A 36 12.98 -6.73 -9.81
N LEU A 37 12.31 -6.76 -8.66
CA LEU A 37 11.37 -5.71 -8.27
C LEU A 37 12.07 -4.37 -8.03
N ALA A 38 13.25 -4.38 -7.39
CA ALA A 38 14.06 -3.17 -7.20
C ALA A 38 14.51 -2.58 -8.54
N GLU A 39 14.95 -3.41 -9.49
CA GLU A 39 15.29 -3.00 -10.86
C GLU A 39 14.10 -2.31 -11.55
N HIS A 40 12.90 -2.92 -11.50
CA HIS A 40 11.70 -2.34 -12.10
C HIS A 40 11.30 -1.01 -11.45
N LEU A 41 11.48 -0.87 -10.14
CA LEU A 41 11.23 0.39 -9.43
C LEU A 41 12.24 1.47 -9.84
N ASN A 42 13.50 1.09 -10.07
CA ASN A 42 14.53 1.99 -10.59
C ASN A 42 14.26 2.39 -12.03
N ASP A 43 13.83 1.48 -12.90
CA ASP A 43 13.42 1.79 -14.28
C ASP A 43 12.25 2.78 -14.30
N LEU A 44 11.24 2.57 -13.44
CA LEU A 44 10.13 3.50 -13.27
C LEU A 44 10.61 4.87 -12.76
N ALA A 45 11.55 4.90 -11.81
CA ALA A 45 12.14 6.13 -11.32
C ALA A 45 12.88 6.88 -12.43
N GLN A 46 13.63 6.17 -13.29
CA GLN A 46 14.34 6.74 -14.43
C GLN A 46 13.37 7.31 -15.48
N VAL A 47 12.29 6.60 -15.79
CA VAL A 47 11.23 7.09 -16.70
C VAL A 47 10.61 8.40 -16.17
N LEU A 48 10.50 8.54 -14.85
CA LEU A 48 10.02 9.74 -14.18
C LEU A 48 11.11 10.79 -13.93
N MET A 49 12.33 10.58 -14.42
CA MET A 49 13.49 11.45 -14.23
C MET A 49 13.82 11.72 -12.74
N LEU A 50 13.62 10.70 -11.90
CA LEU A 50 13.96 10.73 -10.47
C LEU A 50 15.40 10.24 -10.26
N ASN A 51 16.07 10.79 -9.23
CA ASN A 51 17.47 10.52 -8.90
C ASN A 51 17.59 9.56 -7.72
N GLY A 52 18.74 8.89 -7.60
CA GLY A 52 19.01 7.91 -6.54
C GLY A 52 18.64 6.50 -6.96
N GLU A 53 18.93 5.54 -6.09
CA GLU A 53 18.76 4.11 -6.37
C GLU A 53 18.01 3.43 -5.23
N ILE A 54 17.02 2.62 -5.59
CA ILE A 54 16.33 1.72 -4.69
C ILE A 54 17.09 0.41 -4.74
N HIS A 55 17.93 0.17 -3.74
CA HIS A 55 18.66 -1.08 -3.64
C HIS A 55 17.74 -2.20 -3.15
N ALA A 56 17.94 -3.39 -3.71
CA ALA A 56 17.25 -4.57 -3.23
C ALA A 56 17.66 -4.84 -1.77
N PRO A 57 16.68 -5.04 -0.89
CA PRO A 57 16.95 -5.27 0.51
C PRO A 57 17.61 -6.63 0.72
N SER A 58 18.71 -6.65 1.47
CA SER A 58 19.48 -7.85 1.76
C SER A 58 19.18 -8.42 3.15
N GLY A 59 19.17 -9.75 3.27
CA GLY A 59 19.19 -10.45 4.57
C GLY A 59 17.85 -11.04 5.01
N THR A 60 17.91 -11.98 5.95
CA THR A 60 16.76 -12.77 6.43
C THR A 60 15.72 -11.93 7.18
N LEU A 61 16.15 -10.87 7.87
CA LEU A 61 15.26 -9.97 8.60
C LEU A 61 14.25 -9.28 7.67
N TRP A 62 14.70 -8.82 6.51
CA TRP A 62 13.82 -8.18 5.54
C TRP A 62 12.71 -9.12 5.06
N HIS A 63 13.05 -10.38 4.79
CA HIS A 63 12.09 -11.38 4.34
C HIS A 63 11.00 -11.61 5.40
N VAL A 64 11.40 -11.79 6.67
CA VAL A 64 10.46 -11.99 7.78
C VAL A 64 9.57 -10.76 7.98
N LEU A 65 10.15 -9.56 7.96
CA LEU A 65 9.39 -8.31 8.09
C LEU A 65 8.42 -8.10 6.93
N THR A 66 8.87 -8.35 5.70
CA THR A 66 8.03 -8.21 4.50
C THR A 66 6.83 -9.15 4.56
N ILE A 67 7.06 -10.45 4.83
CA ILE A 67 5.99 -11.43 4.90
C ILE A 67 5.01 -11.08 6.02
N SER A 68 5.50 -10.75 7.21
CA SER A 68 4.64 -10.45 8.35
C SER A 68 3.82 -9.17 8.14
N LEU A 69 4.43 -8.09 7.65
CA LEU A 69 3.74 -6.82 7.40
C LEU A 69 2.77 -6.91 6.22
N MET A 70 3.19 -7.50 5.09
CA MET A 70 2.30 -7.68 3.94
C MET A 70 1.17 -8.65 4.25
N GLY A 71 1.45 -9.75 4.98
CA GLY A 71 0.42 -10.66 5.46
C GLY A 71 -0.62 -9.99 6.36
N LEU A 72 -0.18 -9.10 7.27
CA LEU A 72 -1.08 -8.31 8.08
C LEU A 72 -1.91 -7.33 7.23
N LEU A 73 -1.32 -6.68 6.24
CA LEU A 73 -2.05 -5.80 5.32
C LEU A 73 -3.10 -6.56 4.51
N VAL A 74 -2.78 -7.76 4.02
CA VAL A 74 -3.72 -8.65 3.32
C VAL A 74 -4.89 -9.00 4.24
N TYR A 75 -4.59 -9.44 5.47
CA TYR A 75 -5.62 -9.76 6.46
C TYR A 75 -6.53 -8.56 6.75
N LEU A 76 -5.94 -7.40 7.05
CA LEU A 76 -6.71 -6.19 7.33
C LEU A 76 -7.57 -5.80 6.12
N ALA A 77 -7.02 -5.84 4.90
CA ALA A 77 -7.73 -5.48 3.68
C ALA A 77 -8.94 -6.38 3.44
N PHE A 78 -8.79 -7.69 3.56
CA PHE A 78 -9.91 -8.62 3.42
C PHE A 78 -10.93 -8.51 4.54
N GLN A 79 -10.48 -8.36 5.79
CA GLN A 79 -11.41 -8.18 6.90
C GLN A 79 -12.19 -6.87 6.79
N SER A 80 -11.53 -5.80 6.34
CA SER A 80 -12.19 -4.52 6.11
C SER A 80 -13.15 -4.56 4.91
N ALA A 81 -12.87 -5.42 3.92
CA ALA A 81 -13.79 -5.67 2.82
C ALA A 81 -15.04 -6.46 3.26
N GLN A 82 -14.87 -7.47 4.12
CA GLN A 82 -15.96 -8.29 4.64
C GLN A 82 -16.81 -7.54 5.67
N ASN A 83 -16.18 -6.70 6.50
CA ASN A 83 -16.80 -5.97 7.60
C ASN A 83 -16.62 -4.45 7.45
N PRO A 84 -17.14 -3.81 6.38
CA PRO A 84 -16.89 -2.40 6.07
C PRO A 84 -17.49 -1.42 7.08
N GLN A 85 -18.33 -1.90 8.01
CA GLN A 85 -18.86 -1.11 9.12
C GLN A 85 -17.83 -0.92 10.25
N GLN A 86 -16.82 -1.78 10.34
CA GLN A 86 -15.81 -1.73 11.38
C GLN A 86 -14.75 -0.67 11.07
N LYS A 87 -14.97 0.55 11.59
CA LYS A 87 -14.08 1.70 11.37
C LYS A 87 -12.63 1.42 11.73
N ASN A 88 -12.38 0.58 12.74
CA ASN A 88 -11.05 0.28 13.24
C ASN A 88 -10.16 -0.40 12.18
N LEU A 89 -10.73 -1.28 11.35
CA LEU A 89 -9.99 -1.96 10.29
C LEU A 89 -9.57 -0.99 9.19
N PHE A 90 -10.50 -0.13 8.77
CA PHE A 90 -10.22 0.95 7.83
C PHE A 90 -9.13 1.89 8.35
N VAL A 91 -9.24 2.33 9.62
CA VAL A 91 -8.26 3.24 10.24
C VAL A 91 -6.89 2.56 10.32
N ALA A 92 -6.83 1.28 10.70
CA ALA A 92 -5.57 0.55 10.76
C ALA A 92 -4.88 0.46 9.38
N LEU A 93 -5.62 0.12 8.32
CA LEU A 93 -5.11 0.11 6.94
C LEU A 93 -4.60 1.48 6.50
N LEU A 94 -5.41 2.51 6.74
CA LEU A 94 -5.08 3.88 6.36
C LEU A 94 -3.84 4.38 7.09
N LEU A 95 -3.73 4.11 8.40
CA LEU A 95 -2.56 4.44 9.19
C LEU A 95 -1.32 3.70 8.70
N ALA A 96 -1.41 2.39 8.46
CA ALA A 96 -0.27 1.62 7.97
C ALA A 96 0.28 2.20 6.65
N LYS A 97 -0.62 2.54 5.71
CA LYS A 97 -0.22 3.17 4.45
C LYS A 97 0.28 4.60 4.61
N SER A 98 -0.33 5.39 5.49
CA SER A 98 0.14 6.75 5.76
C SER A 98 1.54 6.76 6.37
N ILE A 99 1.81 5.88 7.33
CA ILE A 99 3.14 5.71 7.94
C ILE A 99 4.16 5.30 6.87
N SER A 100 3.79 4.40 5.95
CA SER A 100 4.68 4.00 4.85
C SER A 100 4.98 5.17 3.89
N VAL A 101 3.98 5.99 3.55
CA VAL A 101 4.20 7.23 2.77
C VAL A 101 5.20 8.15 3.46
N PHE A 102 5.03 8.40 4.76
CA PHE A 102 5.99 9.21 5.52
C PHE A 102 7.39 8.59 5.54
N GLY A 103 7.48 7.26 5.67
CA GLY A 103 8.74 6.54 5.60
C GLY A 103 9.44 6.72 4.24
N PHE A 104 8.72 6.59 3.14
CA PHE A 104 9.29 6.79 1.79
C PHE A 104 9.61 8.25 1.48
N ILE A 105 8.85 9.21 2.02
CA ILE A 105 9.20 10.63 1.96
C ILE A 105 10.49 10.88 2.74
N TRP A 106 10.64 10.29 3.92
CA TRP A 106 11.90 10.39 4.68
C TRP A 106 13.07 9.78 3.91
N LEU A 107 12.90 8.61 3.29
CA LEU A 107 13.93 8.00 2.42
C LEU A 107 14.23 8.86 1.20
N THR A 108 13.23 9.56 0.65
CA THR A 108 13.42 10.51 -0.45
C THR A 108 14.43 11.60 -0.10
N TYR A 109 14.31 12.17 1.10
CA TYR A 109 15.22 13.22 1.56
C TYR A 109 16.65 12.71 1.83
N ASN A 110 16.81 11.45 2.24
CA ASN A 110 18.10 10.92 2.68
C ASN A 110 18.86 10.13 1.60
N LEU A 111 18.15 9.45 0.71
CA LEU A 111 18.72 8.48 -0.24
C LEU A 111 18.42 8.81 -1.72
N GLY A 112 17.56 9.79 -2.00
CA GLY A 112 17.27 10.26 -3.36
C GLY A 112 15.80 10.15 -3.75
N THR A 113 15.41 10.87 -4.79
CA THR A 113 14.00 11.01 -5.20
C THR A 113 13.37 9.78 -5.83
N ALA A 114 14.12 8.72 -6.15
CA ALA A 114 13.59 7.45 -6.63
C ALA A 114 12.57 6.85 -5.65
N TRP A 115 12.76 7.04 -4.34
CA TRP A 115 11.83 6.59 -3.30
C TRP A 115 10.43 7.24 -3.39
N LEU A 116 10.27 8.33 -4.16
CA LEU A 116 8.94 8.91 -4.43
C LEU A 116 8.04 7.94 -5.20
N VAL A 117 8.60 7.02 -6.00
CA VAL A 117 7.79 5.99 -6.69
C VAL A 117 7.04 5.14 -5.66
N CYS A 118 7.73 4.71 -4.61
CA CYS A 118 7.13 3.95 -3.51
C CYS A 118 6.15 4.81 -2.68
N ALA A 119 6.50 6.07 -2.41
CA ALA A 119 5.60 7.00 -1.72
C ALA A 119 4.30 7.22 -2.50
N MET A 120 4.39 7.38 -3.83
CA MET A 120 3.23 7.55 -4.71
C MET A 120 2.37 6.30 -4.76
N ALA A 121 2.98 5.11 -4.83
CA ALA A 121 2.26 3.84 -4.78
C ALA A 121 1.44 3.74 -3.48
N ASP A 122 2.05 3.97 -2.32
CA ASP A 122 1.35 3.86 -1.04
C ASP A 122 0.36 5.02 -0.80
N ALA A 123 0.63 6.21 -1.32
CA ALA A 123 -0.31 7.33 -1.30
C ALA A 123 -1.54 7.03 -2.16
N SER A 124 -1.38 6.36 -3.31
CA SER A 124 -2.51 5.95 -4.16
C SER A 124 -3.44 4.97 -3.45
N VAL A 125 -2.88 4.04 -2.68
CA VAL A 125 -3.64 3.11 -1.83
C VAL A 125 -4.41 3.87 -0.76
N ALA A 126 -3.72 4.71 0.01
CA ALA A 126 -4.34 5.49 1.09
C ALA A 126 -5.45 6.39 0.56
N PHE A 127 -5.21 7.07 -0.56
CA PHE A 127 -6.16 7.96 -1.20
C PHE A 127 -7.40 7.21 -1.71
N THR A 128 -7.23 6.09 -2.41
CA THR A 128 -8.35 5.30 -2.93
C THR A 128 -9.20 4.69 -1.81
N LEU A 129 -8.58 4.22 -0.72
CA LEU A 129 -9.30 3.78 0.48
C LEU A 129 -10.09 4.92 1.11
N LEU A 130 -9.47 6.09 1.30
CA LEU A 130 -10.12 7.28 1.87
C LEU A 130 -11.28 7.79 1.01
N ALA A 131 -11.09 7.83 -0.31
CA ALA A 131 -12.07 8.34 -1.27
C ALA A 131 -13.32 7.45 -1.36
N THR A 132 -13.14 6.14 -1.17
CA THR A 132 -14.23 5.16 -1.27
C THR A 132 -14.90 4.89 0.07
N TYR A 133 -14.27 5.22 1.20
CA TYR A 133 -14.82 4.98 2.52
C TYR A 133 -16.13 5.74 2.76
N PRO A 134 -17.20 5.07 3.22
CA PRO A 134 -18.49 5.73 3.46
C PRO A 134 -18.37 6.76 4.60
N LYS A 135 -18.49 8.04 4.26
CA LYS A 135 -18.57 9.13 5.24
C LYS A 135 -19.96 9.10 5.88
N ASN A 136 -20.04 8.75 7.17
CA ASN A 136 -21.23 9.05 7.96
C ASN A 136 -21.33 10.58 8.04
N LYS A 137 -22.30 11.16 7.34
CA LYS A 137 -22.81 12.50 7.66
C LYS A 137 -23.85 12.35 8.76
#